data_AF-A0A545AZT6-F1
#
_entry.id   AF-A0A545AZT6-F1
#
_cell.length_a   1.000
_cell.length_b   1.000
_cell.length_c   1.000
_cell.angle_alpha   90.00
_cell.angle_beta   90.00
_cell.angle_gamma   90.00
#
_symmetry.space_group_name_H-M   'P 1'
#
loop_
_entity.id
_entity.type
_entity.pdbx_description
1 polymer ?
#
loop_
_entity_poly.entity_id
_entity_poly.type
_entity_poly.pdbx_seq_one_letter_code
_entity_poly.pdbx_strand_id
1 'polypeptide(L)'
;MSADQLAVLCRRLADETDAVRRPSPIRTLAESIAARVRDGVPADDLTDDLDDLEDLLLRAGQAAGLGGTRSFQRLPGAGDGHRVLEVLTCPGRSCDRVERPAAEPILCAVHRAPMTVTRLRP
;
A
#
# COMPACT_ATOMS: atom_id res chain seq x y z
N MET A 1 15.19 -7.80 -11.57
CA MET A 1 14.97 -7.06 -10.29
C MET A 1 15.90 -5.84 -10.19
N SER A 2 15.56 -4.75 -9.48
CA SER A 2 16.53 -3.66 -9.18
C SER A 2 17.05 -3.74 -7.74
N ALA A 3 18.30 -3.34 -7.51
CA ALA A 3 18.91 -3.29 -6.17
C ALA A 3 18.09 -2.50 -5.14
N ASP A 4 17.20 -1.61 -5.61
CA ASP A 4 16.32 -0.80 -4.77
C ASP A 4 15.27 -1.64 -4.02
N GLN A 5 14.77 -2.73 -4.62
CA GLN A 5 13.75 -3.59 -4.00
C GLN A 5 14.33 -4.32 -2.78
N LEU A 6 15.56 -4.83 -2.92
CA LEU A 6 16.28 -5.47 -1.83
C LEU A 6 16.59 -4.48 -0.69
N ALA A 7 16.98 -3.24 -1.04
CA ALA A 7 17.23 -2.20 -0.05
C ALA A 7 15.97 -1.81 0.74
N VAL A 8 14.78 -1.83 0.12
CA VAL A 8 13.50 -1.61 0.81
C VAL A 8 13.20 -2.72 1.82
N LEU A 9 13.38 -3.99 1.42
CA LEU A 9 13.16 -5.14 2.31
C LEU A 9 14.07 -5.07 3.55
N CYS A 10 15.36 -4.82 3.34
CA CYS A 10 16.33 -4.69 4.44
C CYS A 10 15.95 -3.57 5.41
N ARG A 11 15.47 -2.42 4.92
CA ARG A 11 15.02 -1.31 5.79
C ARG A 11 13.82 -1.69 6.65
N ARG A 12 12.86 -2.45 6.12
CA ARG A 12 11.69 -2.88 6.90
C ARG A 12 12.01 -3.92 7.96
N LEU A 13 12.91 -4.85 7.65
CA LEU A 13 13.39 -5.83 8.63
C LEU A 13 14.15 -5.15 9.79
N ALA A 14 14.76 -3.99 9.55
CA ALA A 14 15.45 -3.19 10.55
C ALA A 14 14.50 -2.36 11.44
N ASP A 15 13.28 -2.06 11.00
CA ASP A 15 12.29 -1.29 11.77
C ASP A 15 11.50 -2.20 12.72
N GLU A 16 11.66 -1.98 14.03
CA GLU A 16 11.05 -2.80 15.08
C GLU A 16 9.52 -2.66 15.17
N THR A 17 8.97 -1.60 14.60
CA THR A 17 7.54 -1.30 14.63
C THR A 17 6.79 -1.81 13.38
N ASP A 18 7.54 -2.25 12.36
CA ASP A 18 7.01 -2.66 11.08
C ASP A 18 6.22 -3.99 11.16
N ALA A 19 5.16 -4.08 10.36
CA ALA A 19 4.31 -5.27 10.26
C ALA A 19 5.09 -6.54 9.89
N VAL A 20 6.21 -6.40 9.17
CA VAL A 20 7.13 -7.49 8.81
C VAL A 20 7.77 -8.15 10.04
N ARG A 21 7.87 -7.47 11.19
CA ARG A 21 8.44 -8.06 12.43
C ARG A 21 7.43 -8.75 13.33
N ARG A 22 6.13 -8.54 13.13
CA ARG A 22 5.09 -9.25 13.90
C ARG A 22 4.98 -10.71 13.43
N PRO A 23 4.79 -11.68 14.33
CA PRO A 23 4.59 -13.08 13.95
C PRO A 23 3.42 -13.19 12.97
N SER A 24 3.73 -13.47 11.71
CA SER A 24 2.78 -13.46 10.60
C SER A 24 3.38 -14.20 9.41
N PRO A 25 2.56 -14.68 8.46
CA PRO A 25 3.04 -15.24 7.20
C PRO A 25 4.00 -14.31 6.45
N ILE A 26 3.81 -12.99 6.58
CA ILE A 26 4.68 -11.93 6.01
C ILE A 26 6.10 -12.04 6.56
N ARG A 27 6.24 -12.18 7.88
CA ARG A 27 7.55 -12.30 8.53
C ARG A 27 8.32 -13.54 8.07
N THR A 28 7.63 -14.69 8.05
CA THR A 28 8.23 -15.96 7.65
C THR A 28 8.77 -15.89 6.22
N LEU A 29 8.01 -15.30 5.29
CA LEU A 29 8.43 -15.14 3.91
C LEU A 29 9.61 -14.15 3.78
N ALA A 30 9.55 -13.01 4.49
CA ALA A 30 10.62 -12.02 4.50
C ALA A 30 11.95 -12.58 5.06
N GLU A 31 11.89 -13.36 6.14
CA GLU A 31 13.07 -14.02 6.73
C GLU A 31 13.64 -15.09 5.79
N SER A 32 12.79 -15.84 5.09
CA SER A 32 13.19 -16.83 4.08
C SER A 32 13.93 -16.19 2.90
N ILE A 33 13.39 -15.10 2.35
CA ILE A 33 14.04 -14.32 1.29
C ILE A 33 15.38 -13.78 1.77
N ALA A 34 15.44 -13.21 2.98
CA ALA A 34 16.67 -12.70 3.56
C ALA A 34 17.73 -13.79 3.83
N ALA A 35 17.33 -15.03 4.09
CA ALA A 35 18.24 -16.17 4.18
C ALA A 35 18.83 -16.53 2.81
N ARG A 36 17.97 -16.68 1.80
CA ARG A 36 18.40 -17.02 0.43
C ARG A 36 19.32 -15.96 -0.18
N VAL A 37 19.06 -14.68 0.10
CA VAL A 37 19.97 -13.58 -0.30
C VAL A 37 21.34 -13.73 0.37
N ARG A 38 21.39 -14.08 1.67
CA ARG A 38 22.66 -14.31 2.38
C ARG A 38 23.41 -15.54 1.83
N ASP A 39 22.68 -16.51 1.32
CA ASP A 39 23.23 -17.70 0.67
C ASP A 39 23.68 -17.44 -0.78
N GLY A 40 23.56 -16.19 -1.26
CA GLY A 40 24.03 -15.78 -2.58
C GLY A 40 23.09 -16.14 -3.73
N VAL A 41 21.82 -16.45 -3.42
CA VAL A 41 20.81 -16.71 -4.46
C VAL A 41 20.64 -15.46 -5.33
N PRO A 42 20.71 -15.59 -6.67
CA PRO A 42 20.49 -14.49 -7.57
C PRO A 42 19.13 -13.84 -7.38
N ALA A 43 19.13 -12.51 -7.48
CA ALA A 43 17.94 -11.68 -7.41
C ALA A 43 16.78 -12.13 -8.30
N ASP A 44 17.08 -12.60 -9.51
CA ASP A 44 16.06 -13.00 -10.48
C ASP A 44 15.34 -14.27 -10.03
N ASP A 45 16.01 -15.16 -9.28
CA ASP A 45 15.44 -16.39 -8.71
C ASP A 45 14.59 -16.14 -7.45
N LEU A 46 14.52 -14.89 -6.99
CA LEU A 46 13.71 -14.44 -5.84
C LEU A 46 12.49 -13.62 -6.26
N THR A 47 12.30 -13.41 -7.58
CA THR A 47 11.24 -12.53 -8.10
C THR A 47 9.86 -12.98 -7.65
N ASP A 48 9.55 -14.27 -7.80
CA ASP A 48 8.23 -14.82 -7.41
C ASP A 48 7.97 -14.67 -5.90
N ASP A 49 8.98 -14.93 -5.06
CA ASP A 49 8.86 -14.78 -3.60
C ASP A 49 8.64 -13.32 -3.18
N LEU A 50 9.25 -12.38 -3.91
CA LEU A 50 9.10 -10.95 -3.66
C LEU A 50 7.72 -10.44 -4.07
N ASP A 51 7.18 -10.94 -5.18
CA ASP A 51 5.82 -10.66 -5.63
C ASP A 51 4.79 -11.22 -4.62
N ASP A 52 5.00 -12.46 -4.15
CA ASP A 52 4.18 -13.07 -3.09
C ASP A 52 4.23 -12.27 -1.78
N LEU A 53 5.40 -11.73 -1.42
CA LEU A 53 5.55 -10.86 -0.26
C LEU A 53 4.80 -9.54 -0.42
N GLU A 54 4.84 -8.94 -1.61
CA GLU A 54 4.07 -7.73 -1.92
C GLU A 54 2.56 -7.97 -1.78
N ASP A 55 2.08 -9.10 -2.29
CA ASP A 55 0.68 -9.51 -2.18
C ASP A 55 0.21 -9.66 -0.73
N LEU A 56 1.03 -10.30 0.12
CA LEU A 56 0.72 -10.45 1.54
C LEU A 56 0.70 -9.10 2.28
N LEU A 57 1.63 -8.20 1.95
CA LEU A 57 1.66 -6.85 2.50
C LEU A 57 0.40 -6.05 2.10
N LEU A 58 -0.01 -6.12 0.84
CA LEU A 58 -1.22 -5.46 0.34
C LEU A 58 -2.48 -5.97 1.07
N ARG A 59 -2.62 -7.29 1.26
CA ARG A 59 -3.76 -7.87 2.00
C ARG A 59 -3.79 -7.45 3.46
N ALA A 60 -2.63 -7.19 4.07
CA ALA A 60 -2.51 -6.66 5.42
C ALA A 60 -2.74 -5.14 5.52
N GLY A 61 -3.15 -4.48 4.42
CA GLY A 61 -3.34 -3.04 4.37
C GLY A 61 -2.04 -2.23 4.40
N GLN A 62 -0.89 -2.89 4.25
CA GLN A 62 0.41 -2.26 4.15
C GLN A 62 0.67 -1.89 2.69
N ALA A 63 0.22 -0.71 2.28
CA ALA A 63 0.49 -0.14 0.96
C ALA A 63 1.94 0.38 0.90
N ALA A 64 2.90 -0.52 1.01
CA ALA A 64 4.28 -0.16 1.17
C ALA A 64 5.10 -0.90 0.09
N GLY A 65 5.47 -0.14 -0.94
CA GLY A 65 5.94 -0.63 -2.24
C GLY A 65 7.23 -1.45 -2.23
N LEU A 66 7.08 -2.70 -2.66
CA LEU A 66 8.17 -3.48 -3.28
C LEU A 66 8.15 -3.29 -4.81
N GLY A 67 7.02 -2.86 -5.38
CA GLY A 67 6.94 -2.40 -6.76
C GLY A 67 7.82 -1.17 -7.02
N GLY A 68 8.47 -1.19 -8.18
CA GLY A 68 9.43 -0.18 -8.65
C GLY A 68 8.99 1.24 -8.29
N THR A 69 9.93 1.98 -7.70
CA THR A 69 9.86 3.37 -7.24
C THR A 69 8.69 4.12 -7.88
N ARG A 70 7.58 4.30 -7.15
CA ARG A 70 6.57 5.27 -7.57
C ARG A 70 7.27 6.63 -7.53
N SER A 71 7.71 7.10 -8.68
CA SER A 71 8.24 8.44 -8.83
C SER A 71 7.13 9.40 -8.42
N PHE A 72 7.32 10.05 -7.27
CA PHE A 72 6.47 11.17 -6.88
C PHE A 72 6.79 12.33 -7.80
N GLN A 73 6.20 12.36 -9.00
CA GLN A 73 6.10 13.61 -9.73
C GLN A 73 5.24 14.56 -8.91
N ARG A 74 5.78 15.73 -8.57
CA ARG A 74 4.97 16.86 -8.08
C ARG A 74 3.96 17.17 -9.17
N LEU A 75 2.70 16.83 -8.91
CA LEU A 75 1.60 17.28 -9.75
C LEU A 75 1.40 18.79 -9.48
N PRO A 76 1.46 19.64 -10.52
CA PRO A 76 1.19 21.06 -10.33
C PRO A 76 -0.23 21.24 -9.79
N GLY A 77 -0.36 21.91 -8.64
CA GLY A 77 -1.63 22.16 -7.95
C GLY A 77 -1.86 21.38 -6.65
N ALA A 78 -0.95 20.48 -6.25
CA ALA A 78 -1.12 19.65 -5.05
C ALA A 78 -0.17 20.06 -3.89
N GLY A 79 -0.34 21.26 -3.32
CA GLY A 79 0.26 21.67 -2.03
C GLY A 79 1.67 21.11 -1.70
N ASP A 80 1.90 20.68 -0.46
CA ASP A 80 3.17 20.11 0.06
C ASP A 80 3.55 18.73 -0.54
N GLY A 81 3.14 18.42 -1.77
CA GLY A 81 3.56 17.21 -2.48
C GLY A 81 2.84 15.92 -2.07
N HIS A 82 1.83 15.99 -1.22
CA HIS A 82 0.96 14.85 -0.90
C HIS A 82 -0.26 14.83 -1.83
N ARG A 83 -0.56 13.68 -2.46
CA ARG A 83 -1.82 13.50 -3.20
C ARG A 83 -2.97 13.55 -2.21
N VAL A 84 -3.79 14.60 -2.28
CA VAL A 84 -5.08 14.64 -1.58
C VAL A 84 -5.98 13.60 -2.23
N LEU A 85 -6.29 12.53 -1.51
CA LEU A 85 -7.22 11.51 -1.97
C LEU A 85 -8.64 11.98 -1.66
N GLU A 86 -9.44 12.14 -2.70
CA GLU A 86 -10.87 12.44 -2.58
C GLU A 86 -11.67 11.14 -2.74
N VAL A 87 -12.58 10.90 -1.80
CA VAL A 87 -13.50 9.76 -1.80
C VAL A 87 -14.92 10.25 -1.54
N LEU A 88 -15.92 9.48 -1.95
CA LEU A 88 -17.32 9.73 -1.64
C LEU A 88 -17.72 8.88 -0.44
N THR A 89 -18.29 9.51 0.59
CA THR A 89 -18.71 8.85 1.85
C THR A 89 -20.19 9.09 2.15
N CYS A 90 -20.71 8.33 3.11
CA CYS A 90 -22.08 8.49 3.58
C CYS A 90 -22.38 9.93 4.05
N PRO A 91 -23.42 10.59 3.53
CA PRO A 91 -23.77 11.96 3.95
C PRO A 91 -24.17 12.03 5.43
N GLY A 92 -24.75 10.96 5.98
CA GLY A 92 -25.12 10.85 7.39
C GLY A 92 -24.06 10.21 8.29
N ARG A 93 -22.87 9.86 7.76
CA ARG A 93 -21.78 9.17 8.49
C ARG A 93 -22.20 7.90 9.24
N SER A 94 -23.31 7.29 8.86
CA SER A 94 -23.90 6.14 9.53
C SER A 94 -23.63 4.81 8.83
N CYS A 95 -22.97 4.83 7.68
CA CYS A 95 -22.53 3.62 6.98
C CYS A 95 -21.10 3.79 6.48
N ASP A 96 -20.38 2.66 6.41
CA ASP A 96 -18.96 2.63 6.08
C ASP A 96 -18.68 2.50 4.57
N ARG A 97 -19.70 2.73 3.73
CA ARG A 97 -19.55 2.67 2.28
C ARG A 97 -18.70 3.84 1.78
N VAL A 98 -17.64 3.52 1.05
CA VAL A 98 -16.71 4.46 0.42
C VAL A 98 -16.66 4.18 -1.07
N GLU A 99 -16.77 5.22 -1.88
CA GLU A 99 -16.75 5.13 -3.35
C GLU A 99 -15.70 6.10 -3.93
N ARG A 100 -15.25 5.84 -5.15
CA ARG A 100 -14.37 6.79 -5.87
C ARG A 100 -15.22 7.91 -6.49
N PRO A 101 -14.71 9.15 -6.59
CA PRO A 101 -15.39 10.20 -7.32
C PRO A 101 -15.66 9.78 -8.77
N ALA A 102 -16.89 10.00 -9.24
CA ALA A 102 -17.33 9.70 -10.58
C ALA A 102 -17.99 10.95 -11.21
N ALA A 103 -18.17 10.94 -12.54
CA ALA A 103 -18.82 12.04 -13.25
C ALA A 103 -20.30 12.21 -12.84
N GLU A 104 -20.96 11.11 -12.47
CA GLU A 104 -22.35 11.10 -12.02
C GLU A 104 -22.43 11.04 -10.49
N PRO A 105 -23.43 11.69 -9.87
CA PRO A 105 -23.66 11.61 -8.43
C PRO A 105 -23.97 10.17 -7.98
N ILE A 106 -23.11 9.62 -7.11
CA ILE A 106 -23.37 8.32 -6.48
C ILE A 106 -24.29 8.52 -5.27
N LEU A 107 -25.37 7.73 -5.20
CA LEU A 107 -26.34 7.80 -4.12
C LEU A 107 -25.98 6.84 -2.97
N CYS A 108 -26.12 7.32 -1.75
CA CYS A 108 -26.08 6.47 -0.56
C CYS A 108 -27.36 5.61 -0.51
N ALA A 109 -27.21 4.28 -0.45
CA ALA A 109 -28.36 3.37 -0.39
C ALA A 109 -29.23 3.55 0.88
N VAL A 110 -28.62 3.98 2.00
CA VAL A 110 -29.30 4.17 3.28
C VAL A 110 -30.12 5.47 3.29
N HIS A 111 -29.50 6.58 2.87
CA HIS A 111 -30.11 7.91 2.93
C HIS A 111 -30.83 8.33 1.65
N ARG A 112 -30.67 7.56 0.57
CA ARG A 112 -31.14 7.89 -0.80
C ARG A 112 -30.79 9.31 -1.24
N ALA A 113 -29.66 9.79 -0.75
CA ALA A 113 -29.11 11.12 -1.00
C ALA A 113 -27.71 11.01 -1.60
N PRO A 114 -27.25 12.02 -2.34
CA PRO A 114 -25.88 12.03 -2.88
C PRO A 114 -24.83 11.82 -1.80
N MET A 115 -23.83 11.00 -2.10
CA MET A 115 -22.66 10.81 -1.24
C MET A 115 -21.83 12.10 -1.17
N THR A 116 -21.14 12.31 -0.05
CA THR A 116 -20.38 13.53 0.21
C THR A 116 -18.90 13.35 -0.10
N VAL A 117 -18.29 14.29 -0.82
CA VAL A 117 -16.84 14.28 -1.06
C VAL A 117 -16.11 14.51 0.26
N THR A 118 -15.25 13.57 0.63
CA THR A 118 -14.38 13.60 1.80
C THR A 118 -12.94 13.51 1.34
N ARG A 119 -12.11 14.42 1.86
CA ARG A 119 -10.66 14.40 1.64
C ARG A 119 -10.02 13.56 2.72
N LEU A 120 -9.31 12.52 2.32
CA LEU A 120 -8.44 11.75 3.21
C LEU A 120 -7.12 12.51 3.34
N ARG A 121 -6.76 12.83 4.58
CA ARG A 121 -5.42 13.32 4.91
C ARG A 121 -4.54 12.12 5.24
N PRO A 122 -3.26 12.13 4.85
CA PRO A 122 -2.30 11.12 5.27
C PRO A 122 -2.11 11.11 6.79
#